data_AF-A0A532D0R6-F1
#
_entry.id   AF-A0A532D0R6-F1
#
_cell.length_a   1.000
_cell.length_b   1.000
_cell.length_c   1.000
_cell.angle_alpha   90.00
_cell.angle_beta   90.00
_cell.angle_gamma   90.00
#
_symmetry.space_group_name_H-M   'P 1'
#
loop_
_entity.id
_entity.type
_entity.pdbx_description
1 polymer ?
#
loop_
_entity_poly.entity_id
_entity_poly.type
_entity_poly.pdbx_seq_one_letter_code
_entity_poly.pdbx_strand_id
1 'polypeptide(L)'
;MAEDPLNRQHVQRLAALLFLAFGVNDPSLDVVWADTWVCPRPGQADLYTDREYPGCRQLGEAKMYSPVMIFPAPKSSPGGHLSANSISSDVPPQQQSRKLSPFSDVSLSLPLLSVGQNTVGSITGSWTGFVAQLIVGYKADGKGPEILGDSNLLPASAHSFHTAVVVASRAVGYDPRYLTVRILVPSRLNGPSAGGMFAVGIASALLGDPIRQEVCMSGTIEPDAEIHPVGRLVDKMNACRDLRKTTMIVPDGLDNSHLNFTGAERSIQLIQVHTLAEAYSAATGQALRQVP
;
A
#
# COMPACT_ATOMS: atom_id res chain seq x y z
N MET A 1 29.96 62.20 -36.62
CA MET A 1 29.50 61.30 -35.55
C MET A 1 28.17 60.76 -35.97
N ALA A 2 28.17 59.54 -36.52
CA ALA A 2 26.98 58.85 -37.00
C ALA A 2 27.04 57.43 -36.42
N GLU A 3 26.01 57.09 -35.65
CA GLU A 3 25.82 55.82 -34.96
C GLU A 3 25.31 54.74 -35.93
N ASP A 4 25.81 53.52 -35.73
CA ASP A 4 25.49 52.30 -36.48
C ASP A 4 24.18 51.67 -35.94
N PRO A 5 23.15 51.37 -36.79
CA PRO A 5 21.82 50.96 -36.33
C PRO A 5 21.67 49.47 -35.96
N LEU A 6 22.77 48.71 -35.83
CA LEU A 6 22.72 47.27 -35.60
C LEU A 6 22.78 46.82 -34.12
N ASN A 7 22.48 47.71 -33.15
CA ASN A 7 22.51 47.36 -31.72
C ASN A 7 21.18 47.61 -30.97
N ARG A 8 20.09 47.96 -31.68
CA ARG A 8 18.78 48.23 -31.05
C ARG A 8 17.77 47.08 -31.13
N GLN A 9 18.05 46.04 -31.92
CA GLN A 9 17.15 44.88 -32.09
C GLN A 9 17.43 43.71 -31.13
N HIS A 10 18.55 43.69 -30.40
CA HIS A 10 18.84 42.62 -29.43
C HIS A 10 18.33 42.90 -27.99
N VAL A 11 17.94 44.14 -27.67
CA VAL A 11 17.48 44.53 -26.32
C VAL A 11 15.94 44.45 -26.19
N GLN A 12 15.19 44.38 -27.30
CA GLN A 12 13.72 44.28 -27.27
C GLN A 12 13.18 42.84 -27.32
N ARG A 13 14.04 41.82 -27.44
CA ARG A 13 13.62 40.40 -27.38
C ARG A 13 13.88 39.73 -26.02
N LEU A 14 14.56 40.38 -25.09
CA LEU A 14 14.81 39.84 -23.74
C LEU A 14 13.80 40.29 -22.67
N ALA A 15 12.88 41.21 -22.98
CA ALA A 15 11.90 41.74 -22.02
C ALA A 15 10.51 41.09 -22.10
N ALA A 16 10.33 40.05 -22.93
CA ALA A 16 9.04 39.35 -23.10
C ALA A 16 9.03 37.90 -22.54
N LEU A 17 10.02 37.54 -21.72
CA LEU A 17 10.16 36.19 -21.13
C LEU A 17 10.15 36.18 -19.60
N LEU A 18 9.65 37.25 -18.95
CA LEU A 18 9.73 37.40 -17.49
C LEU A 18 8.43 37.83 -16.78
N PHE A 19 7.26 37.59 -17.38
CA PHE A 19 5.99 37.73 -16.68
C PHE A 19 5.01 36.65 -17.13
N LEU A 20 5.01 35.53 -16.41
CA LEU A 20 3.86 34.64 -16.17
C LEU A 20 4.26 33.67 -15.03
N ALA A 21 4.43 34.25 -13.85
CA ALA A 21 4.37 33.54 -12.58
C ALA A 21 3.09 34.00 -11.87
N PHE A 22 2.49 33.09 -11.11
CA PHE A 22 1.28 33.21 -10.28
C PHE A 22 -0.05 32.89 -10.97
N GLY A 23 -0.59 31.72 -10.63
CA GLY A 23 -2.00 31.42 -10.81
C GLY A 23 -2.30 30.02 -11.36
N VAL A 24 -1.80 28.96 -10.74
CA VAL A 24 -2.46 27.66 -10.84
C VAL A 24 -2.81 27.22 -9.42
N ASN A 25 -4.03 27.58 -9.00
CA ASN A 25 -4.78 26.73 -8.10
C ASN A 25 -4.95 25.40 -8.84
N ASP A 26 -4.32 24.34 -8.33
CA ASP A 26 -4.62 22.98 -8.76
C ASP A 26 -5.45 22.31 -7.65
N PRO A 27 -6.79 22.37 -7.71
CA PRO A 27 -7.65 21.56 -6.88
C PRO A 27 -7.96 20.26 -7.63
N SER A 28 -6.96 19.42 -7.84
CA SER A 28 -7.18 18.06 -8.35
C SER A 28 -6.03 17.14 -7.98
N LEU A 29 -5.89 16.88 -6.67
CA LEU A 29 -5.56 15.53 -6.24
C LEU A 29 -6.81 14.67 -6.46
N ASP A 30 -7.10 14.37 -7.73
CA ASP A 30 -7.93 13.22 -8.04
C ASP A 30 -7.13 12.00 -7.56
N VAL A 31 -7.58 11.46 -6.44
CA VAL A 31 -7.18 10.16 -5.94
C VAL A 31 -7.54 9.17 -7.03
N VAL A 32 -6.57 8.80 -7.86
CA VAL A 32 -6.73 7.68 -8.80
C VAL A 32 -6.70 6.42 -7.95
N TRP A 33 -7.87 6.04 -7.42
CA TRP A 33 -8.06 4.71 -6.85
C TRP A 33 -7.68 3.68 -7.92
N ALA A 34 -6.92 2.66 -7.50
CA ALA A 34 -6.75 1.48 -8.34
C ALA A 34 -8.05 0.70 -8.28
N ASP A 35 -8.97 1.06 -9.17
CA ASP A 35 -10.29 0.47 -9.29
C ASP A 35 -10.18 -1.06 -9.37
N THR A 36 -10.62 -1.76 -8.32
CA THR A 36 -10.75 -3.21 -8.36
C THR A 36 -12.03 -3.54 -9.12
N TRP A 37 -11.90 -4.24 -10.23
CA TRP A 37 -13.02 -4.63 -11.06
C TRP A 37 -13.42 -6.06 -10.72
N VAL A 38 -14.72 -6.28 -10.53
CA VAL A 38 -15.29 -7.62 -10.38
C VAL A 38 -16.01 -8.01 -11.67
N CYS A 39 -15.58 -9.13 -12.24
CA CYS A 39 -16.05 -9.71 -13.48
C CYS A 39 -16.89 -10.95 -13.17
N PRO A 40 -18.24 -10.86 -13.25
CA PRO A 40 -19.10 -12.01 -12.98
C PRO A 40 -18.87 -13.12 -14.00
N ARG A 41 -18.77 -14.37 -13.54
CA ARG A 41 -18.65 -15.55 -14.41
C ARG A 41 -19.78 -16.55 -14.14
N PRO A 42 -20.68 -16.81 -15.10
CA PRO A 42 -21.78 -17.75 -14.89
C PRO A 42 -21.29 -19.13 -14.46
N GLY A 43 -21.74 -19.60 -13.29
CA GLY A 43 -21.36 -20.91 -12.74
C GLY A 43 -19.92 -21.02 -12.21
N GLN A 44 -19.20 -19.91 -12.06
CA GLN A 44 -17.85 -19.85 -11.48
C GLN A 44 -17.74 -18.69 -10.49
N ALA A 45 -16.70 -18.69 -9.67
CA ALA A 45 -16.38 -17.56 -8.82
C ALA A 45 -16.07 -16.30 -9.65
N ASP A 46 -16.54 -15.16 -9.15
CA ASP A 46 -16.26 -13.83 -9.70
C ASP A 46 -14.75 -13.60 -9.84
N LEU A 47 -14.35 -13.03 -10.97
CA LEU A 47 -12.94 -12.71 -11.23
C LEU A 47 -12.66 -11.26 -10.82
N TYR A 48 -11.76 -11.07 -9.86
CA TYR A 48 -11.29 -9.75 -9.45
C TYR A 48 -10.04 -9.38 -10.24
N THR A 49 -9.96 -8.16 -10.73
CA THR A 49 -8.90 -7.68 -11.61
C THR A 49 -8.53 -6.24 -11.31
N ASP A 50 -7.27 -5.92 -11.56
CA ASP A 50 -6.63 -4.61 -11.41
C ASP A 50 -6.74 -3.74 -12.67
N ARG A 51 -7.58 -4.16 -13.63
CA ARG A 51 -7.89 -3.45 -14.88
C ARG A 51 -9.35 -3.63 -15.27
N GLU A 52 -9.87 -2.64 -15.97
CA GLU A 52 -11.18 -2.67 -16.60
C GLU A 52 -11.25 -3.72 -17.71
N TYR A 53 -12.36 -4.48 -17.73
CA TYR A 53 -12.67 -5.45 -18.77
C TYR A 53 -14.16 -5.35 -19.15
N PRO A 54 -14.53 -5.62 -20.42
CA PRO A 54 -15.92 -5.65 -20.84
C PRO A 54 -16.75 -6.65 -20.01
N GLY A 55 -17.86 -6.17 -19.43
CA GLY A 55 -18.74 -6.98 -18.58
C GLY A 55 -18.35 -7.01 -17.09
N CYS A 56 -17.29 -6.32 -16.71
CA CYS A 56 -16.89 -6.18 -15.31
C CYS A 56 -17.46 -4.89 -14.72
N ARG A 57 -17.86 -4.95 -13.44
CA ARG A 57 -18.28 -3.77 -12.67
C ARG A 57 -17.13 -3.33 -11.78
N GLN A 58 -16.88 -2.04 -11.73
CA GLN A 58 -16.00 -1.47 -10.72
C GLN A 58 -16.63 -1.72 -9.34
N LEU A 59 -15.86 -2.29 -8.41
CA LEU A 59 -16.21 -2.23 -7.01
C LEU A 59 -15.98 -0.78 -6.57
N GLY A 60 -17.03 0.03 -6.65
CA GLY A 60 -17.04 1.34 -5.99
C GLY A 60 -16.82 1.16 -4.49
N GLU A 61 -16.42 2.25 -3.82
CA GLU A 61 -16.17 2.32 -2.37
C GLU A 61 -17.05 1.34 -1.60
N ALA A 62 -16.42 0.52 -0.76
CA ALA A 62 -17.12 -0.40 0.11
C ALA A 62 -18.19 0.40 0.86
N LYS A 63 -19.45 0.27 0.44
CA LYS A 63 -20.59 0.60 1.29
C LYS A 63 -20.38 -0.25 2.53
N MET A 64 -19.98 0.40 3.63
CA MET A 64 -20.01 -0.14 4.97
C MET A 64 -21.22 -1.06 5.07
N TYR A 65 -21.00 -2.36 5.20
CA TYR A 65 -22.05 -3.23 5.67
C TYR A 65 -22.41 -2.71 7.06
N SER A 66 -23.62 -2.17 7.19
CA SER A 66 -24.17 -1.70 8.46
C SER A 66 -23.88 -2.73 9.55
N PRO A 67 -23.35 -2.33 10.72
CA PRO A 67 -23.30 -3.24 11.84
C PRO A 67 -24.74 -3.65 12.16
N VAL A 68 -25.01 -4.95 12.07
CA VAL A 68 -26.20 -5.55 12.64
C VAL A 68 -26.25 -5.11 14.10
N MET A 69 -27.26 -4.30 14.43
CA MET A 69 -27.52 -3.83 15.78
C MET A 69 -27.82 -5.03 16.67
N ILE A 70 -26.82 -5.48 17.43
CA ILE A 70 -27.04 -6.39 18.54
C ILE A 70 -27.60 -5.54 19.68
N PHE A 71 -28.91 -5.64 19.89
CA PHE A 71 -29.57 -5.03 21.04
C PHE A 71 -29.00 -5.61 22.35
N PRO A 72 -28.49 -4.80 23.28
CA PRO A 72 -28.18 -5.28 24.62
C PRO A 72 -29.47 -5.59 25.38
N ALA A 73 -29.53 -6.76 26.01
CA ALA A 73 -30.61 -7.14 26.92
C ALA A 73 -30.75 -6.10 28.08
N PRO A 74 -31.97 -5.85 28.58
CA PRO A 74 -32.22 -4.79 29.55
C PRO A 74 -31.71 -5.19 30.95
N LYS A 75 -30.91 -4.33 31.57
CA LYS A 75 -30.62 -4.39 33.01
C LYS A 75 -31.45 -3.33 33.74
N SER A 76 -32.18 -3.83 34.73
CA SER A 76 -33.06 -3.11 35.65
C SER A 76 -32.33 -2.05 36.48
N SER A 77 -32.96 -0.89 36.63
CA SER A 77 -32.69 0.11 37.68
C SER A 77 -33.10 -0.43 39.07
N PRO A 78 -32.60 0.14 40.18
CA PRO A 78 -33.20 1.39 40.67
C PRO A 78 -32.22 2.41 41.30
N GLY A 79 -32.53 3.69 41.09
CA GLY A 79 -32.58 4.69 42.17
C GLY A 79 -31.31 5.48 42.54
N GLY A 80 -31.38 6.80 42.36
CA GLY A 80 -31.07 7.73 43.46
C GLY A 80 -29.89 8.69 43.31
N HIS A 81 -30.26 9.97 43.17
CA HIS A 81 -29.59 11.18 43.65
C HIS A 81 -28.49 11.90 42.85
N LEU A 82 -28.89 13.11 42.45
CA LEU A 82 -28.16 14.30 42.04
C LEU A 82 -26.96 14.64 42.94
N SER A 83 -25.84 15.04 42.32
CA SER A 83 -25.11 16.26 42.68
C SER A 83 -24.13 16.66 41.57
N ALA A 84 -24.22 17.92 41.17
CA ALA A 84 -23.32 18.60 40.27
C ALA A 84 -22.01 18.99 40.99
N ASN A 85 -20.86 18.84 40.33
CA ASN A 85 -19.87 19.92 40.21
C ASN A 85 -18.62 19.54 39.40
N SER A 86 -18.00 20.61 38.89
CA SER A 86 -16.65 20.79 38.33
C SER A 86 -16.32 20.15 36.98
N ILE A 87 -16.50 20.98 35.96
CA ILE A 87 -15.72 21.00 34.72
C ILE A 87 -14.26 21.24 35.11
N SER A 88 -13.38 20.27 34.86
CA SER A 88 -11.93 20.48 34.79
C SER A 88 -11.51 20.34 33.34
N SER A 89 -11.01 21.43 32.78
CA SER A 89 -10.49 21.52 31.43
C SER A 89 -9.14 20.81 31.36
N ASP A 90 -9.12 19.50 31.13
CA ASP A 90 -7.91 18.79 30.79
C ASP A 90 -7.67 18.90 29.27
N VAL A 91 -6.76 19.82 28.94
CA VAL A 91 -6.16 19.93 27.60
C VAL A 91 -5.40 18.61 27.34
N PRO A 92 -5.67 17.89 26.23
CA PRO A 92 -4.85 16.73 25.88
C PRO A 92 -3.40 17.19 25.65
N PRO A 93 -2.39 16.48 26.17
CA PRO A 93 -1.00 16.87 25.92
C PRO A 93 -0.74 16.82 24.41
N GLN A 94 -0.35 17.97 23.86
CA GLN A 94 0.13 18.09 22.50
C GLN A 94 1.21 17.03 22.26
N GLN A 95 1.00 16.20 21.23
CA GLN A 95 1.95 15.22 20.71
C GLN A 95 3.25 15.96 20.35
N GLN A 96 4.19 16.00 21.30
CA GLN A 96 5.53 16.52 21.08
C GLN A 96 6.20 15.61 20.04
N SER A 97 6.51 16.20 18.90
CA SER A 97 7.26 15.60 17.80
C SER A 97 8.58 15.08 18.33
N ARG A 98 8.63 13.79 18.68
CA ARG A 98 9.85 13.12 19.13
C ARG A 98 10.85 13.23 17.98
N LYS A 99 12.00 13.88 18.22
CA LYS A 99 13.07 13.98 17.24
C LYS A 99 13.50 12.56 16.87
N LEU A 100 13.09 12.10 15.70
CA LEU A 100 13.35 10.73 15.25
C LEU A 100 14.84 10.49 15.08
N SER A 101 15.28 9.31 15.53
CA SER A 101 16.67 8.90 15.53
C SER A 101 17.11 8.54 14.11
N PRO A 102 18.26 9.04 13.63
CA PRO A 102 18.88 8.56 12.40
C PRO A 102 19.15 7.05 12.45
N PHE A 103 19.07 6.38 11.30
CA PHE A 103 19.40 4.96 11.16
C PHE A 103 20.23 4.73 9.89
N SER A 104 20.97 3.61 9.85
CA SER A 104 21.73 3.21 8.66
C SER A 104 20.81 2.58 7.62
N ASP A 105 21.15 2.71 6.35
CA ASP A 105 20.38 2.08 5.27
C ASP A 105 20.16 0.58 5.53
N VAL A 106 18.88 0.17 5.49
CA VAL A 106 18.46 -1.21 5.64
C VAL A 106 18.07 -1.75 4.27
N SER A 107 18.68 -2.86 3.86
CA SER A 107 18.33 -3.57 2.64
C SER A 107 17.61 -4.88 2.95
N LEU A 108 16.43 -5.08 2.35
CA LEU A 108 15.59 -6.25 2.54
C LEU A 108 15.30 -6.93 1.20
N SER A 109 15.19 -8.25 1.23
CA SER A 109 14.70 -9.07 0.12
C SER A 109 13.19 -9.28 0.26
N LEU A 110 12.40 -8.76 -0.70
CA LEU A 110 10.95 -8.87 -0.69
C LEU A 110 10.47 -9.88 -1.75
N PRO A 111 9.83 -11.00 -1.36
CA PRO A 111 9.15 -11.87 -2.32
C PRO A 111 7.92 -11.17 -2.90
N LEU A 112 7.90 -10.96 -4.21
CA LEU A 112 6.80 -10.37 -4.95
C LEU A 112 6.19 -11.39 -5.91
N LEU A 113 4.87 -11.34 -6.02
CA LEU A 113 4.08 -12.28 -6.82
C LEU A 113 3.41 -11.51 -7.96
N SER A 114 3.73 -11.90 -9.19
CA SER A 114 3.14 -11.32 -10.39
C SER A 114 2.44 -12.41 -11.18
N VAL A 115 1.41 -12.01 -11.91
CA VAL A 115 0.71 -12.91 -12.81
C VAL A 115 0.62 -12.28 -14.19
N GLY A 116 1.33 -12.87 -15.15
CA GLY A 116 1.23 -12.57 -16.56
C GLY A 116 -0.08 -13.06 -17.17
N GLN A 117 -0.53 -12.37 -18.21
CA GLN A 117 -1.57 -12.86 -19.11
C GLN A 117 -0.89 -13.23 -20.42
N ASN A 118 -0.72 -14.53 -20.68
CA ASN A 118 -0.46 -14.96 -22.05
C ASN A 118 -1.81 -15.14 -22.72
N THR A 119 -2.15 -14.21 -23.62
CA THR A 119 -3.29 -14.25 -24.56
C THR A 119 -4.70 -14.32 -23.96
N VAL A 120 -5.57 -13.41 -24.42
CA VAL A 120 -7.01 -13.45 -24.19
C VAL A 120 -7.55 -14.83 -24.61
N GLY A 121 -8.19 -15.56 -23.71
CA GLY A 121 -8.73 -16.91 -23.95
C GLY A 121 -7.88 -18.08 -23.46
N SER A 122 -6.68 -17.85 -22.92
CA SER A 122 -5.90 -18.91 -22.28
C SER A 122 -6.36 -19.17 -20.84
N ILE A 123 -6.68 -20.44 -20.54
CA ILE A 123 -6.95 -20.92 -19.18
C ILE A 123 -5.67 -21.17 -18.37
N THR A 124 -4.50 -21.18 -19.01
CA THR A 124 -3.21 -21.32 -18.33
C THR A 124 -2.63 -19.94 -18.05
N GLY A 125 -2.74 -19.53 -16.78
CA GLY A 125 -2.07 -18.34 -16.29
C GLY A 125 -0.55 -18.47 -16.36
N SER A 126 0.15 -17.42 -16.78
CA SER A 126 1.59 -17.29 -16.51
C SER A 126 1.73 -16.65 -15.13
N TRP A 127 2.36 -17.31 -14.16
CA TRP A 127 2.69 -16.70 -12.88
C TRP A 127 4.20 -16.57 -12.74
N THR A 128 4.64 -15.60 -11.97
CA THR A 128 6.07 -15.38 -11.73
C THR A 128 6.24 -14.86 -10.31
N GLY A 129 7.03 -15.59 -9.52
CA GLY A 129 7.55 -15.09 -8.27
C GLY A 129 8.97 -14.58 -8.49
N PHE A 130 9.29 -13.41 -7.93
CA PHE A 130 10.65 -12.90 -7.91
C PHE A 130 10.95 -12.20 -6.58
N VAL A 131 12.22 -12.00 -6.28
CA VAL A 131 12.68 -11.32 -5.08
C VAL A 131 13.16 -9.93 -5.47
N ALA A 132 12.45 -8.90 -5.02
CA ALA A 132 12.86 -7.51 -5.16
C ALA A 132 13.83 -7.11 -4.03
N GLN A 133 14.63 -6.08 -4.29
CA GLN A 133 15.46 -5.45 -3.27
C GLN A 133 14.80 -4.15 -2.83
N LEU A 134 14.38 -4.09 -1.56
CA LEU A 134 13.93 -2.87 -0.91
C LEU A 134 15.10 -2.26 -0.14
N ILE A 135 15.28 -0.95 -0.22
CA ILE A 135 16.26 -0.19 0.54
C ILE A 135 15.52 0.96 1.23
N VAL A 136 15.59 1.00 2.55
CA VAL A 136 15.03 2.09 3.37
C VAL A 136 16.19 2.78 4.07
N GLY A 137 16.31 4.09 3.87
CA GLY A 137 17.42 4.90 4.36
C GLY A 137 16.96 6.19 5.01
N TYR A 138 17.88 6.82 5.74
CA TYR A 138 17.65 8.07 6.47
C TYR A 138 18.00 9.30 5.61
N LYS A 139 17.05 10.23 5.48
CA LYS A 139 17.23 11.50 4.76
C LYS A 139 17.38 12.66 5.74
N ALA A 140 18.60 13.12 5.97
CA ALA A 140 18.91 14.12 7.00
C ALA A 140 18.32 15.52 6.74
N ASP A 141 17.99 15.88 5.49
CA ASP A 141 17.50 17.20 5.12
C ASP A 141 16.00 17.43 5.43
N GLY A 142 15.26 16.38 5.81
CA GLY A 142 13.83 16.46 6.11
C GLY A 142 12.95 16.83 4.92
N LYS A 143 13.42 16.60 3.68
CA LYS A 143 12.69 16.93 2.43
C LYS A 143 12.10 15.70 1.72
N GLY A 144 12.04 14.57 2.41
CA GLY A 144 11.43 13.33 1.91
C GLY A 144 9.90 13.29 2.04
N PRO A 145 9.29 12.11 1.83
CA PRO A 145 9.95 10.87 1.46
C PRO A 145 10.47 10.94 0.03
N GLU A 146 11.71 10.52 -0.19
CA GLU A 146 12.21 10.30 -1.55
C GLU A 146 11.92 8.84 -1.93
N ILE A 147 11.00 8.64 -2.88
CA ILE A 147 10.52 7.30 -3.27
C ILE A 147 10.99 7.02 -4.69
N LEU A 148 11.78 5.96 -4.85
CA LEU A 148 12.38 5.59 -6.13
C LEU A 148 12.02 4.14 -6.50
N GLY A 149 11.36 3.95 -7.63
CA GLY A 149 11.20 2.66 -8.29
C GLY A 149 12.00 2.61 -9.60
N ASP A 150 12.46 1.44 -10.00
CA ASP A 150 13.06 1.25 -11.32
C ASP A 150 12.00 1.15 -12.44
N SER A 151 12.44 1.02 -13.69
CA SER A 151 11.55 0.94 -14.86
C SER A 151 10.67 -0.32 -14.91
N ASN A 152 10.93 -1.31 -14.05
CA ASN A 152 10.13 -2.53 -13.97
C ASN A 152 8.94 -2.36 -13.02
N LEU A 153 8.95 -1.35 -12.16
CA LEU A 153 7.80 -0.98 -11.34
C LEU A 153 6.81 -0.15 -12.17
N LEU A 154 5.81 -0.81 -12.76
CA LEU A 154 4.84 -0.17 -13.66
C LEU A 154 3.84 0.70 -12.87
N PRO A 155 3.12 1.63 -13.53
CA PRO A 155 2.39 2.72 -12.86
C PRO A 155 1.47 2.30 -11.70
N ALA A 156 0.69 1.22 -11.85
CA ALA A 156 -0.20 0.76 -10.79
C ALA A 156 0.57 0.22 -9.56
N SER A 157 1.68 -0.48 -9.78
CA SER A 157 2.54 -0.95 -8.69
C SER A 157 3.35 0.19 -8.07
N ALA A 158 3.75 1.17 -8.87
CA ALA A 158 4.41 2.38 -8.38
C ALA A 158 3.47 3.16 -7.45
N HIS A 159 2.22 3.39 -7.87
CA HIS A 159 1.22 4.05 -7.02
C HIS A 159 1.01 3.29 -5.70
N SER A 160 0.83 1.98 -5.76
CA SER A 160 0.70 1.14 -4.56
C SER A 160 1.95 1.18 -3.65
N PHE A 161 3.15 1.26 -4.24
CA PHE A 161 4.39 1.44 -3.49
C PHE A 161 4.45 2.80 -2.78
N HIS A 162 4.00 3.89 -3.43
CA HIS A 162 3.87 5.19 -2.78
C HIS A 162 2.91 5.16 -1.59
N THR A 163 1.73 4.54 -1.74
CA THR A 163 0.77 4.34 -0.64
C THR A 163 1.40 3.55 0.50
N ALA A 164 2.10 2.45 0.18
CA ALA A 164 2.79 1.63 1.17
C ALA A 164 3.81 2.42 2.00
N VAL A 165 4.59 3.31 1.39
CA VAL A 165 5.55 4.18 2.10
C VAL A 165 4.85 5.05 3.12
N VAL A 166 3.78 5.74 2.72
CA VAL A 166 3.04 6.65 3.59
C VAL A 166 2.39 5.89 4.74
N VAL A 167 1.69 4.80 4.41
CA VAL A 167 0.94 4.00 5.39
C VAL A 167 1.86 3.33 6.39
N ALA A 168 2.94 2.68 5.93
CA ALA A 168 3.89 2.01 6.82
C ALA A 168 4.58 3.02 7.75
N SER A 169 5.04 4.15 7.23
CA SER A 169 5.69 5.20 8.03
C SER A 169 4.77 5.73 9.12
N ARG A 170 3.52 6.05 8.76
CA ARG A 170 2.49 6.48 9.72
C ARG A 170 2.22 5.41 10.77
N ALA A 171 2.08 4.15 10.35
CA ALA A 171 1.73 3.05 11.24
C ALA A 171 2.81 2.76 12.29
N VAL A 172 4.09 3.02 11.97
CA VAL A 172 5.20 2.89 12.92
C VAL A 172 5.59 4.22 13.58
N GLY A 173 4.90 5.33 13.27
CA GLY A 173 5.20 6.65 13.85
C GLY A 173 6.47 7.30 13.33
N TYR A 174 6.98 6.88 12.17
CA TYR A 174 8.14 7.48 11.55
C TYR A 174 7.75 8.64 10.63
N ASP A 175 8.39 9.81 10.80
CA ASP A 175 8.12 10.96 9.92
C ASP A 175 8.72 10.70 8.52
N PRO A 176 7.88 10.57 7.48
CA PRO A 176 8.33 10.19 6.15
C PRO A 176 9.24 11.25 5.51
N ARG A 177 9.27 12.49 6.02
CA ARG A 177 10.19 13.53 5.58
C ARG A 177 11.67 13.15 5.72
N TYR A 178 11.98 12.21 6.62
CA TYR A 178 13.33 11.74 6.87
C TYR A 178 13.62 10.38 6.21
N LEU A 179 12.83 9.96 5.21
CA LEU A 179 13.00 8.68 4.53
C LEU A 179 13.46 8.82 3.08
N THR A 180 14.36 7.93 2.69
CA THR A 180 14.55 7.51 1.30
C THR A 180 14.11 6.06 1.18
N VAL A 181 13.21 5.75 0.25
CA VAL A 181 12.72 4.39 0.01
C VAL A 181 12.94 4.04 -1.45
N ARG A 182 13.70 2.98 -1.71
CA ARG A 182 14.06 2.55 -3.06
C ARG A 182 13.70 1.09 -3.26
N ILE A 183 13.16 0.76 -4.42
CA ILE A 183 12.88 -0.63 -4.79
C ILE A 183 13.44 -0.96 -6.17
N LEU A 184 14.14 -2.09 -6.25
CA LEU A 184 14.63 -2.70 -7.49
C LEU A 184 13.86 -3.98 -7.75
N VAL A 185 13.19 -4.04 -8.89
CA VAL A 185 12.30 -5.13 -9.27
C VAL A 185 12.90 -5.89 -10.46
N PRO A 186 13.18 -7.20 -10.34
CA PRO A 186 13.86 -7.96 -11.40
C PRO A 186 13.08 -8.09 -12.72
N SER A 187 11.75 -7.95 -12.66
CA SER A 187 10.85 -8.12 -13.80
C SER A 187 9.66 -7.18 -13.68
N ARG A 188 8.98 -6.93 -14.80
CA ARG A 188 7.83 -6.04 -14.87
C ARG A 188 6.75 -6.46 -13.86
N LEU A 189 6.46 -5.58 -12.93
CA LEU A 189 5.39 -5.72 -11.95
C LEU A 189 4.33 -4.66 -12.25
N ASN A 190 3.10 -5.11 -12.47
CA ASN A 190 1.94 -4.24 -12.63
C ASN A 190 0.83 -4.68 -11.68
N GLY A 191 0.11 -3.70 -11.16
CA GLY A 191 -1.02 -3.92 -10.27
C GLY A 191 -0.72 -3.59 -8.80
N PRO A 192 -1.76 -3.32 -7.99
CA PRO A 192 -1.62 -2.92 -6.60
C PRO A 192 -1.36 -4.10 -5.65
N SER A 193 -1.45 -5.34 -6.13
CA SER A 193 -1.51 -6.53 -5.27
C SER A 193 -0.23 -6.88 -4.50
N ALA A 194 0.86 -6.11 -4.70
CA ALA A 194 2.09 -6.19 -3.92
C ALA A 194 2.13 -5.18 -2.76
N GLY A 195 1.16 -4.26 -2.69
CA GLY A 195 1.11 -3.14 -1.75
C GLY A 195 1.27 -3.55 -0.29
N GLY A 196 0.54 -4.57 0.16
CA GLY A 196 0.67 -5.09 1.52
C GLY A 196 2.09 -5.58 1.83
N MET A 197 2.74 -6.27 0.88
CA MET A 197 4.11 -6.75 1.06
C MET A 197 5.13 -5.61 1.07
N PHE A 198 4.90 -4.55 0.28
CA PHE A 198 5.71 -3.33 0.34
C PHE A 198 5.60 -2.67 1.72
N ALA A 199 4.38 -2.51 2.24
CA ALA A 199 4.14 -1.86 3.52
C ALA A 199 4.76 -2.66 4.68
N VAL A 200 4.61 -3.98 4.68
CA VAL A 200 5.28 -4.89 5.62
C VAL A 200 6.81 -4.74 5.53
N GLY A 201 7.37 -4.71 4.32
CA GLY A 201 8.80 -4.52 4.11
C GLY A 201 9.34 -3.21 4.67
N ILE A 202 8.62 -2.12 4.45
CA ILE A 202 9.02 -0.79 4.92
C ILE A 202 8.93 -0.73 6.46
N ALA A 203 7.84 -1.22 7.03
CA ALA A 203 7.69 -1.30 8.49
C ALA A 203 8.78 -2.19 9.13
N SER A 204 9.09 -3.34 8.51
CA SER A 204 10.12 -4.27 8.93
C SER A 204 11.50 -3.60 8.95
N ALA A 205 11.82 -2.82 7.91
CA ALA A 205 13.08 -2.08 7.84
C ALA A 205 13.19 -1.02 8.96
N LEU A 206 12.10 -0.32 9.26
CA LEU A 206 12.08 0.73 10.29
C LEU A 206 12.10 0.17 11.72
N LEU A 207 11.50 -1.00 11.93
CA LEU A 207 11.41 -1.64 13.26
C LEU A 207 12.55 -2.63 13.54
N GLY A 208 13.28 -3.04 12.51
CA GLY A 208 14.38 -4.00 12.61
C GLY A 208 13.92 -5.46 12.79
N ASP A 209 12.64 -5.76 12.54
CA ASP A 209 12.13 -7.13 12.65
C ASP A 209 12.26 -7.85 11.30
N PRO A 210 12.99 -8.97 11.20
CA PRO A 210 13.15 -9.67 9.95
C PRO A 210 11.83 -10.32 9.48
N ILE A 211 11.57 -10.26 8.17
CA ILE A 211 10.49 -11.02 7.53
C ILE A 211 10.87 -12.49 7.51
N ARG A 212 9.92 -13.34 7.92
CA ARG A 212 10.09 -14.79 7.93
C ARG A 212 10.34 -15.34 6.52
N GLN A 213 11.32 -16.23 6.39
CA GLN A 213 11.80 -16.69 5.08
C GLN A 213 10.78 -17.53 4.32
N GLU A 214 9.86 -18.18 5.02
CA GLU A 214 8.82 -19.03 4.46
C GLU A 214 7.59 -18.25 3.96
N VAL A 215 7.54 -16.94 4.20
CA VAL A 215 6.38 -16.09 3.90
C VAL A 215 6.48 -15.46 2.52
N CYS A 216 5.35 -15.46 1.81
CA CYS A 216 5.02 -14.55 0.72
C CYS A 216 3.69 -13.85 1.05
N MET A 217 3.35 -12.79 0.32
CA MET A 217 2.09 -12.08 0.53
C MET A 217 1.54 -11.55 -0.80
N SER A 218 0.22 -11.45 -0.90
CA SER A 218 -0.45 -10.58 -1.87
C SER A 218 -1.64 -9.91 -1.20
N GLY A 219 -1.89 -8.65 -1.54
CA GLY A 219 -2.95 -7.83 -0.98
C GLY A 219 -2.71 -6.38 -1.35
N THR A 220 -3.77 -5.65 -1.67
CA THR A 220 -3.69 -4.22 -1.94
C THR A 220 -3.63 -3.49 -0.61
N ILE A 221 -2.68 -2.57 -0.43
CA ILE A 221 -2.66 -1.69 0.75
C ILE A 221 -3.40 -0.40 0.42
N GLU A 222 -4.35 -0.01 1.27
CA GLU A 222 -5.08 1.24 1.15
C GLU A 222 -4.61 2.29 2.19
N PRO A 223 -4.92 3.59 1.97
CA PRO A 223 -4.48 4.68 2.86
C PRO A 223 -4.91 4.55 4.34
N ASP A 224 -5.95 3.79 4.62
CA ASP A 224 -6.47 3.47 5.96
C ASP A 224 -5.73 2.30 6.64
N ALA A 225 -4.73 1.73 5.97
CA ALA A 225 -3.97 0.55 6.38
C ALA A 225 -4.73 -0.78 6.31
N GLU A 226 -5.86 -0.82 5.61
CA GLU A 226 -6.54 -2.08 5.27
C GLU A 226 -5.84 -2.81 4.12
N ILE A 227 -5.96 -4.14 4.13
CA ILE A 227 -5.45 -5.05 3.12
C ILE A 227 -6.63 -5.56 2.30
N HIS A 228 -6.75 -5.09 1.06
CA HIS A 228 -7.92 -5.33 0.22
C HIS A 228 -7.74 -6.53 -0.72
N PRO A 229 -8.87 -7.14 -1.16
CA PRO A 229 -8.90 -8.31 -2.03
C PRO A 229 -8.10 -8.16 -3.33
N VAL A 230 -7.61 -9.30 -3.84
CA VAL A 230 -6.84 -9.35 -5.08
C VAL A 230 -7.24 -10.55 -5.93
N GLY A 231 -7.05 -10.41 -7.25
CA GLY A 231 -7.30 -11.50 -8.19
C GLY A 231 -6.26 -12.61 -8.19
N ARG A 232 -6.65 -13.76 -8.76
CA ARG A 232 -5.78 -14.86 -9.20
C ARG A 232 -4.90 -15.44 -8.08
N LEU A 233 -5.46 -15.61 -6.89
CA LEU A 233 -4.74 -16.15 -5.74
C LEU A 233 -4.16 -17.55 -5.99
N VAL A 234 -4.84 -18.42 -6.75
CA VAL A 234 -4.31 -19.75 -7.10
C VAL A 234 -3.02 -19.67 -7.91
N ASP A 235 -2.96 -18.79 -8.90
CA ASP A 235 -1.74 -18.56 -9.69
C ASP A 235 -0.62 -17.99 -8.82
N LYS A 236 -0.96 -17.09 -7.90
CA LYS A 236 -0.02 -16.48 -6.95
C LYS A 236 0.49 -17.49 -5.92
N MET A 237 -0.32 -18.46 -5.49
CA MET A 237 0.14 -19.58 -4.66
C MET A 237 1.19 -20.41 -5.39
N ASN A 238 1.02 -20.64 -6.71
CA ASN A 238 2.05 -21.31 -7.50
C ASN A 238 3.34 -20.47 -7.57
N ALA A 239 3.26 -19.15 -7.81
CA ALA A 239 4.43 -18.27 -7.76
C ALA A 239 5.12 -18.26 -6.38
N CYS A 240 4.35 -18.29 -5.31
CA CYS A 240 4.85 -18.37 -3.93
C CYS A 240 5.60 -19.69 -3.70
N ARG A 241 5.05 -20.81 -4.17
CA ARG A 241 5.70 -22.11 -4.14
C ARG A 241 6.98 -22.14 -4.98
N ASP A 242 6.99 -21.50 -6.15
CA ASP A 242 8.16 -21.42 -7.03
C ASP A 242 9.31 -20.63 -6.36
N LEU A 243 8.96 -19.69 -5.46
CA LEU A 243 9.89 -19.02 -4.54
C LEU A 243 10.28 -19.85 -3.30
N ARG A 244 9.86 -21.13 -3.23
CA ARG A 244 10.04 -22.06 -2.10
C ARG A 244 9.47 -21.55 -0.77
N LYS A 245 8.41 -20.75 -0.84
CA LYS A 245 7.67 -20.27 0.32
C LYS A 245 6.59 -21.29 0.67
N THR A 246 6.28 -21.43 1.96
CA THR A 246 5.28 -22.40 2.45
C THR A 246 4.08 -21.72 3.09
N THR A 247 4.13 -20.40 3.27
CA THR A 247 3.05 -19.62 3.88
C THR A 247 2.76 -18.41 3.00
N MET A 248 1.49 -18.21 2.66
CA MET A 248 1.02 -17.05 1.90
C MET A 248 0.02 -16.25 2.74
N ILE A 249 0.37 -14.99 2.98
CA ILE A 249 -0.53 -14.01 3.60
C ILE A 249 -1.43 -13.45 2.49
N VAL A 250 -2.74 -13.46 2.74
CA VAL A 250 -3.76 -13.00 1.79
C VAL A 250 -4.79 -12.12 2.50
N PRO A 251 -5.49 -11.24 1.76
CA PRO A 251 -6.61 -10.51 2.33
C PRO A 251 -7.66 -11.52 2.77
N ASP A 252 -8.41 -11.20 3.81
CA ASP A 252 -9.66 -11.90 4.01
C ASP A 252 -10.65 -11.59 2.86
N GLY A 253 -11.64 -12.45 2.75
CA GLY A 253 -12.61 -12.35 1.68
C GLY A 253 -13.76 -13.27 1.95
N LEU A 254 -14.93 -12.84 1.50
CA LEU A 254 -16.21 -13.51 1.76
C LEU A 254 -16.24 -14.98 1.24
N ASP A 255 -15.42 -15.32 0.24
CA ASP A 255 -15.36 -16.65 -0.40
C ASP A 255 -13.98 -17.34 -0.30
N ASN A 256 -13.22 -17.06 0.76
CA ASN A 256 -11.89 -17.68 0.94
C ASN A 256 -11.95 -19.13 1.47
N SER A 257 -13.14 -19.70 1.69
CA SER A 257 -13.33 -21.03 2.28
C SER A 257 -12.63 -22.15 1.48
N HIS A 258 -12.68 -22.07 0.15
CA HIS A 258 -12.01 -23.02 -0.75
C HIS A 258 -10.50 -22.79 -0.87
N LEU A 259 -10.00 -21.61 -0.52
CA LEU A 259 -8.60 -21.27 -0.69
C LEU A 259 -7.70 -22.05 0.27
N ASN A 260 -8.15 -22.31 1.50
CA ASN A 260 -7.38 -23.11 2.45
C ASN A 260 -7.11 -24.53 1.93
N PHE A 261 -8.13 -25.15 1.33
CA PHE A 261 -7.99 -26.46 0.69
C PHE A 261 -7.06 -26.38 -0.53
N THR A 262 -7.27 -25.37 -1.39
CA THR A 262 -6.45 -25.13 -2.59
C THR A 262 -4.97 -24.88 -2.26
N GLY A 263 -4.71 -24.18 -1.16
CA GLY A 263 -3.38 -23.94 -0.62
C GLY A 263 -2.76 -25.23 -0.09
N ALA A 264 -3.50 -26.02 0.69
CA ALA A 264 -3.03 -27.29 1.22
C ALA A 264 -2.60 -28.28 0.11
N GLU A 265 -3.37 -28.39 -0.99
CA GLU A 265 -2.99 -29.18 -2.17
C GLU A 265 -1.65 -28.72 -2.79
N ARG A 266 -1.28 -27.46 -2.58
CA ARG A 266 -0.04 -26.84 -3.09
C ARG A 266 1.05 -26.75 -2.03
N SER A 267 0.84 -27.33 -0.85
CA SER A 267 1.73 -27.20 0.31
C SER A 267 1.98 -25.73 0.73
N ILE A 268 0.95 -24.88 0.56
CA ILE A 268 0.93 -23.48 0.97
C ILE A 268 -0.11 -23.30 2.07
N GLN A 269 0.33 -22.92 3.27
CA GLN A 269 -0.55 -22.47 4.34
C GLN A 269 -1.01 -21.03 4.09
N LEU A 270 -2.31 -20.76 4.22
CA LEU A 270 -2.83 -19.40 4.11
C LEU A 270 -3.02 -18.76 5.47
N ILE A 271 -2.66 -17.49 5.58
CA ILE A 271 -3.00 -16.61 6.70
C ILE A 271 -3.81 -15.45 6.15
N GLN A 272 -5.06 -15.33 6.59
CA GLN A 272 -5.95 -14.24 6.17
C GLN A 272 -5.78 -13.04 7.10
N VAL A 273 -5.73 -11.84 6.53
CA VAL A 273 -5.52 -10.58 7.28
C VAL A 273 -6.41 -9.47 6.68
N HIS A 274 -6.84 -8.53 7.53
CA HIS A 274 -7.60 -7.34 7.15
C HIS A 274 -6.75 -6.08 7.15
N THR A 275 -5.67 -6.05 7.94
CA THR A 275 -4.91 -4.82 8.20
C THR A 275 -3.41 -5.02 8.06
N LEU A 276 -2.68 -3.92 7.87
CA LEU A 276 -1.23 -3.91 7.90
C LEU A 276 -0.67 -4.47 9.23
N ALA A 277 -1.32 -4.22 10.36
CA ALA A 277 -0.86 -4.71 11.66
C ALA A 277 -0.90 -6.25 11.74
N GLU A 278 -1.96 -6.85 11.23
CA GLU A 278 -2.11 -8.31 11.15
C GLU A 278 -1.14 -8.91 10.13
N ALA A 279 -1.02 -8.29 8.94
CA ALA A 279 -0.06 -8.69 7.92
C ALA A 279 1.38 -8.66 8.45
N TYR A 280 1.72 -7.61 9.20
CA TYR A 280 3.04 -7.46 9.82
C TYR A 280 3.31 -8.56 10.85
N SER A 281 2.35 -8.82 11.74
CA SER A 281 2.44 -9.89 12.73
C SER A 281 2.58 -11.26 12.08
N ALA A 282 1.80 -11.53 11.04
CA ALA A 282 1.92 -12.74 10.26
C ALA A 282 3.28 -12.82 9.53
N ALA A 283 3.83 -11.72 9.04
CA ALA A 283 5.07 -11.75 8.27
C ALA A 283 6.34 -11.84 9.13
N THR A 284 6.32 -11.31 10.35
CA THR A 284 7.51 -11.14 11.21
C THR A 284 7.44 -11.93 12.52
N GLY A 285 6.25 -12.32 12.96
CA GLY A 285 6.00 -12.85 14.30
C GLY A 285 5.99 -11.79 15.41
N GLN A 286 6.05 -10.50 15.07
CA GLN A 286 6.07 -9.38 16.02
C GLN A 286 4.84 -8.50 15.87
N ALA A 287 4.37 -7.91 16.98
CA ALA A 287 3.31 -6.91 16.90
C ALA A 287 3.82 -5.63 16.22
N LEU A 288 3.00 -5.05 15.34
CA LEU A 288 3.29 -3.75 14.75
C LEU A 288 3.31 -2.71 15.87
N ARG A 289 4.44 -2.02 16.02
CA ARG A 289 4.69 -1.07 17.10
C ARG A 289 5.26 0.23 16.54
N GLN A 290 5.31 1.25 17.39
CA GLN A 290 5.97 2.50 17.06
C GLN A 290 7.49 2.34 17.14
N VAL A 291 8.21 3.14 16.36
CA VAL A 291 9.68 3.18 16.41
C VAL A 291 10.17 3.61 17.81
N PRO A 292 11.27 3.04 18.31
CA PRO A 292 11.79 3.31 19.66
C PRO A 292 12.16 4.76 19.97
#